data_AF-A0A6A6XCF1-F1
#
_entry.id   AF-A0A6A6XCF1-F1
#
_cell.length_a   1.000
_cell.length_b   1.000
_cell.length_c   1.000
_cell.angle_alpha   90.00
_cell.angle_beta   90.00
_cell.angle_gamma   90.00
#
_symmetry.space_group_name_H-M   'P 1'
#
loop_
_entity.id
_entity.type
_entity.pdbx_description
1 polymer ?
#
loop_
_entity_poly.entity_id
_entity_poly.type
_entity_poly.pdbx_seq_one_letter_code
_entity_poly.pdbx_strand_id
1 'polypeptide(L)'
;MTSESSPSSANSPQTEARPLRAETRELISTAIREDSVSKLKPALDLARSSSRPTYPAIVGQALRAAVEINALSVLAHLLENEHAQTSDLSIFQISKNRSLPVLEVLLAHGWDINARDEEDGKRLIDWSCTDEVRTRWLVKHGARVDGGEFEFEGLKPRPPPLLETCARVGSLSMFIFLQSQGAKLGGRTLHHAASAGAFVGADPGNFFPNRAIMEDEKVFKARKNVEDILRYLVDELDLDINAIDTDVPRGLEFCGTPLNYAAKEKRGSGVVKWLLGKGGNPSIRSLGEGGEAGMDAKGYAEWMGCTRVLETLNLWKRVE
;
A
#
# COMPACT_ATOMS: atom_id res chain seq x y z
N MET A 1 -52.87 41.85 -42.05
CA MET A 1 -51.98 41.45 -43.17
C MET A 1 -50.88 42.48 -43.27
N THR A 2 -49.68 42.15 -42.76
CA THR A 2 -48.35 42.79 -42.89
C THR A 2 -47.58 42.39 -41.62
N SER A 3 -46.69 41.41 -41.72
CA SER A 3 -45.25 41.57 -41.98
C SER A 3 -44.48 41.58 -40.67
N GLU A 4 -43.83 40.48 -40.34
CA GLU A 4 -42.59 40.52 -39.57
C GLU A 4 -41.67 39.39 -40.02
N SER A 5 -40.51 39.82 -40.47
CA SER A 5 -39.41 39.12 -41.10
C SER A 5 -38.46 38.54 -40.06
N SER A 6 -38.23 37.23 -40.10
CA SER A 6 -37.15 36.57 -39.35
C SER A 6 -35.81 36.69 -40.08
N PRO A 7 -34.70 37.03 -39.41
CA PRO A 7 -33.37 36.87 -39.98
C PRO A 7 -32.69 35.57 -39.51
N SER A 8 -32.16 34.87 -40.52
CA SER A 8 -30.81 34.30 -40.58
C SER A 8 -30.39 33.28 -39.51
N SER A 9 -30.44 32.01 -39.93
CA SER A 9 -29.62 30.92 -39.40
C SER A 9 -28.15 31.14 -39.81
N ALA A 10 -27.31 31.50 -38.86
CA ALA A 10 -25.85 31.44 -39.00
C ALA A 10 -25.39 30.00 -38.75
N ASN A 11 -24.88 29.36 -39.81
CA ASN A 11 -24.14 28.11 -39.77
C ASN A 11 -22.96 28.19 -38.79
N SER A 12 -22.89 27.27 -37.84
CA SER A 12 -21.67 26.95 -37.09
C SER A 12 -21.09 25.63 -37.62
N PRO A 13 -19.83 25.56 -38.07
CA PRO A 13 -19.22 24.29 -38.44
C PRO A 13 -18.64 23.60 -37.20
N GLN A 14 -19.32 22.56 -36.71
CA GLN A 14 -18.81 21.63 -35.70
C GLN A 14 -18.88 20.20 -36.24
N THR A 15 -17.94 19.77 -37.10
CA THR A 15 -17.93 18.34 -37.48
C THR A 15 -16.62 17.72 -37.98
N GLU A 16 -15.45 18.36 -37.85
CA GLU A 16 -14.18 17.77 -38.38
C GLU A 16 -13.11 17.42 -37.32
N ALA A 17 -13.25 17.82 -36.06
CA ALA A 17 -12.19 17.69 -35.05
C ALA A 17 -12.07 16.31 -34.35
N ARG A 18 -13.01 15.38 -34.59
CA ARG A 18 -13.12 14.10 -33.84
C ARG A 18 -12.21 12.95 -34.35
N PRO A 19 -11.99 12.73 -35.67
CA PRO A 19 -11.21 11.61 -36.18
C PRO A 19 -9.69 11.76 -35.95
N LEU A 20 -9.15 12.96 -36.16
CA LEU A 20 -7.71 13.25 -36.04
C LEU A 20 -7.15 12.97 -34.64
N ARG A 21 -7.97 13.17 -33.60
CA ARG A 21 -7.62 12.89 -32.20
C ARG A 21 -7.50 11.40 -31.89
N ALA A 22 -8.31 10.56 -32.53
CA ALA A 22 -8.27 9.11 -32.31
C ALA A 22 -7.05 8.49 -32.98
N GLU A 23 -6.76 8.90 -34.22
CA GLU A 23 -5.60 8.46 -34.98
C GLU A 23 -4.28 8.84 -34.29
N THR A 24 -4.15 10.09 -33.84
CA THR A 24 -2.97 10.56 -33.11
C THR A 24 -2.72 9.74 -31.83
N ARG A 25 -3.78 9.40 -31.09
CA ARG A 25 -3.66 8.57 -29.88
C ARG A 25 -3.18 7.16 -30.18
N GLU A 26 -3.64 6.55 -31.27
CA GLU A 26 -3.20 5.21 -31.67
C GLU A 26 -1.74 5.19 -32.12
N LEU A 27 -1.28 6.23 -32.82
CA LEU A 27 0.13 6.38 -33.20
C LEU A 27 1.03 6.49 -31.96
N ILE A 28 0.65 7.33 -30.98
CA ILE A 28 1.39 7.47 -29.71
C ILE A 28 1.39 6.14 -28.94
N SER A 29 0.23 5.50 -28.80
CA SER A 29 0.09 4.19 -28.14
C SER A 29 0.99 3.13 -28.78
N THR A 30 1.06 3.09 -30.11
CA THR A 30 1.91 2.17 -30.85
C THR A 30 3.40 2.46 -30.64
N ALA A 31 3.80 3.73 -30.70
CA ALA A 31 5.17 4.12 -30.41
C ALA A 31 5.60 3.75 -28.98
N ILE A 32 4.72 3.92 -28.00
CA ILE A 32 4.95 3.52 -26.60
C ILE A 32 5.09 2.00 -26.49
N ARG A 33 4.17 1.22 -27.07
CA ARG A 33 4.22 -0.27 -27.05
C ARG A 33 5.52 -0.83 -27.61
N GLU A 34 6.09 -0.15 -28.60
CA GLU A 34 7.34 -0.55 -29.23
C GLU A 34 8.59 0.11 -28.62
N ASP A 35 8.43 0.93 -27.58
CA ASP A 35 9.47 1.79 -27.01
C ASP A 35 10.26 2.58 -28.07
N SER A 36 9.56 3.09 -29.09
CA SER A 36 10.15 3.65 -30.31
C SER A 36 10.03 5.17 -30.36
N VAL A 37 11.13 5.86 -30.01
CA VAL A 37 11.22 7.33 -30.10
C VAL A 37 11.08 7.83 -31.54
N SER A 38 11.57 7.07 -32.52
CA SER A 38 11.46 7.45 -33.94
C SER A 38 10.01 7.44 -34.45
N LYS A 39 9.16 6.55 -33.92
CA LYS A 39 7.71 6.54 -34.18
C LYS A 39 6.96 7.57 -33.34
N LEU A 40 7.45 7.85 -32.13
CA LEU A 40 6.82 8.80 -31.21
C LEU A 40 6.88 10.24 -31.73
N LYS A 41 8.04 10.69 -32.22
CA LYS A 41 8.28 12.07 -32.64
C LYS A 41 7.25 12.58 -33.66
N PRO A 42 7.02 11.89 -34.81
CA PRO A 42 6.00 12.33 -35.76
C PRO A 42 4.57 12.35 -35.18
N ALA A 43 4.26 11.41 -34.28
CA ALA A 43 2.95 11.35 -33.63
C ALA A 43 2.73 12.54 -32.68
N LEU A 44 3.77 12.94 -31.94
CA LEU A 44 3.74 14.13 -31.09
C LEU A 44 3.71 15.43 -31.91
N ASP A 45 4.42 15.51 -33.02
CA ASP A 45 4.36 16.67 -33.92
C ASP A 45 2.95 16.87 -34.50
N LEU A 46 2.28 15.77 -34.87
CA LEU A 46 0.88 15.79 -35.29
C LEU A 46 -0.06 16.23 -34.15
N ALA A 47 0.17 15.75 -32.93
CA ALA A 47 -0.61 16.17 -31.76
C ALA A 47 -0.45 17.67 -31.48
N ARG A 48 0.79 18.17 -31.60
CA ARG A 48 1.15 19.58 -31.36
C ARG A 48 0.49 20.51 -32.38
N SER A 49 0.46 20.11 -33.65
CA SER A 49 -0.16 20.89 -34.73
C SER A 49 -1.69 20.86 -34.66
N SER A 50 -2.27 19.76 -34.20
CA SER A 50 -3.73 19.57 -34.15
C SER A 50 -4.42 20.33 -33.02
N SER A 51 -3.81 20.43 -31.83
CA SER A 51 -4.40 21.17 -30.70
C SER A 51 -3.40 21.51 -29.60
N ARG A 52 -2.78 22.71 -29.73
CA ARG A 52 -1.79 23.24 -28.77
C ARG A 52 -2.25 23.26 -27.31
N PRO A 53 -3.50 23.63 -26.96
CA PRO A 53 -3.95 23.64 -25.56
C PRO A 53 -4.03 22.24 -24.93
N THR A 54 -4.31 21.20 -25.73
CA THR A 54 -4.42 19.82 -25.22
C THR A 54 -3.10 19.05 -25.24
N TYR A 55 -2.07 19.62 -25.88
CA TYR A 55 -0.77 18.97 -26.05
C TYR A 55 -0.12 18.54 -24.72
N PRO A 56 -0.06 19.38 -23.66
CA PRO A 56 0.50 18.96 -22.38
C PRO A 56 -0.25 17.76 -21.77
N ALA A 57 -1.58 17.72 -21.90
CA ALA A 57 -2.37 16.59 -21.41
C ALA A 57 -2.09 15.30 -22.19
N ILE A 58 -1.80 15.39 -23.49
CA ILE A 58 -1.39 14.24 -24.32
C ILE A 58 -0.01 13.75 -23.88
N VAL A 59 0.95 14.64 -23.64
CA VAL A 59 2.28 14.31 -23.13
C VAL A 59 2.19 13.63 -21.77
N GLY A 60 1.40 14.17 -20.83
CA GLY A 60 1.18 13.54 -19.52
C GLY A 60 0.49 12.18 -19.61
N GLN A 61 -0.42 11.97 -20.56
CA GLN A 61 -1.00 10.64 -20.83
C GLN A 61 0.04 9.66 -21.39
N ALA A 62 0.87 10.11 -22.33
CA ALA A 62 1.97 9.32 -22.89
C ALA A 62 2.99 8.94 -21.80
N LEU A 63 3.30 9.87 -20.88
CA LEU A 63 4.21 9.64 -19.76
C LEU A 63 3.70 8.52 -18.85
N ARG A 64 2.42 8.58 -18.44
CA ARG A 64 1.79 7.53 -17.62
C ARG A 64 1.83 6.18 -18.32
N ALA A 65 1.47 6.13 -19.60
CA ALA A 65 1.50 4.90 -20.38
C ALA A 65 2.91 4.33 -20.53
N ALA A 66 3.92 5.18 -20.77
CA ALA A 66 5.31 4.77 -20.86
C ALA A 66 5.83 4.15 -19.56
N VAL A 67 5.46 4.74 -18.41
CA VAL A 67 5.73 4.16 -17.09
C VAL A 67 5.03 2.82 -16.93
N GLU A 68 3.73 2.72 -17.24
CA GLU A 68 2.95 1.49 -17.04
C GLU A 68 3.52 0.27 -17.78
N ILE A 69 4.08 0.47 -18.97
CA ILE A 69 4.61 -0.64 -19.79
C ILE A 69 6.14 -0.70 -19.87
N ASN A 70 6.85 0.12 -19.09
CA ASN A 70 8.33 0.19 -19.07
C ASN A 70 8.97 0.61 -20.41
N ALA A 71 8.36 1.52 -21.14
CA ALA A 71 8.94 2.09 -22.37
C ALA A 71 10.02 3.12 -22.01
N LEU A 72 11.23 2.65 -21.68
CA LEU A 72 12.31 3.46 -21.11
C LEU A 72 12.81 4.55 -22.06
N SER A 73 12.95 4.22 -23.34
CA SER A 73 13.45 5.16 -24.36
C SER A 73 12.44 6.28 -24.59
N VAL A 74 11.16 5.92 -24.67
CA VAL A 74 10.06 6.87 -24.77
C VAL A 74 9.92 7.71 -23.50
N LEU A 75 10.00 7.09 -22.32
CA LEU A 75 9.93 7.78 -21.03
C LEU A 75 11.02 8.85 -20.92
N ALA A 76 12.29 8.49 -21.17
CA ALA A 76 13.40 9.42 -21.16
C ALA A 76 13.18 10.55 -22.18
N HIS A 77 12.73 10.22 -23.39
CA HIS A 77 12.46 11.23 -24.42
C HIS A 77 11.38 12.24 -23.99
N LEU A 78 10.29 11.77 -23.38
CA LEU A 78 9.19 12.62 -22.91
C LEU A 78 9.66 13.59 -21.80
N LEU A 79 10.51 13.11 -20.88
CA LEU A 79 11.04 13.93 -19.78
C LEU A 79 12.08 14.96 -20.28
N GLU A 80 12.99 14.53 -21.16
CA GLU A 80 14.09 15.38 -21.66
C GLU A 80 13.67 16.40 -22.71
N ASN A 81 12.84 15.99 -23.67
CA ASN A 81 12.61 16.75 -24.90
C ASN A 81 11.20 17.36 -24.95
N GLU A 82 10.21 16.72 -24.31
CA GLU A 82 8.82 17.20 -24.31
C GLU A 82 8.45 17.89 -23.00
N HIS A 83 9.40 18.05 -22.09
CA HIS A 83 9.25 18.72 -20.79
C HIS A 83 8.10 18.16 -19.95
N ALA A 84 7.83 16.85 -20.08
CA ALA A 84 6.85 16.15 -19.27
C ALA A 84 7.23 16.30 -17.78
N GLN A 85 6.25 16.59 -16.93
CA GLN A 85 6.50 16.79 -15.51
C GLN A 85 6.39 15.46 -14.76
N THR A 86 7.39 15.13 -13.95
CA THR A 86 7.33 13.93 -13.09
C THR A 86 6.19 14.01 -12.07
N SER A 87 5.70 15.21 -11.74
CA SER A 87 4.50 15.44 -10.93
C SER A 87 3.19 14.96 -11.56
N ASP A 88 3.16 14.69 -12.88
CA ASP A 88 1.98 14.13 -13.55
C ASP A 88 1.77 12.64 -13.26
N LEU A 89 2.75 12.00 -12.61
CA LEU A 89 2.74 10.61 -12.18
C LEU A 89 2.33 10.53 -10.71
N SER A 90 1.23 9.84 -10.41
CA SER A 90 0.90 9.57 -9.03
C SER A 90 1.77 8.47 -8.43
N ILE A 91 1.99 8.52 -7.12
CA ILE A 91 2.73 7.48 -6.39
C ILE A 91 2.03 6.14 -6.53
N PHE A 92 0.70 6.13 -6.55
CA PHE A 92 -0.08 4.92 -6.79
C PHE A 92 0.23 4.27 -8.16
N GLN A 93 0.43 5.06 -9.21
CA GLN A 93 0.83 4.52 -10.51
C GLN A 93 2.24 3.92 -10.46
N ILE A 94 3.18 4.65 -9.85
CA ILE A 94 4.56 4.20 -9.70
C ILE A 94 4.67 2.95 -8.81
N SER A 95 3.83 2.83 -7.77
CA SER A 95 3.85 1.68 -6.86
C SER A 95 3.44 0.38 -7.55
N LYS A 96 2.52 0.45 -8.51
CA LYS A 96 2.13 -0.70 -9.36
C LYS A 96 3.25 -1.15 -10.29
N ASN A 97 4.09 -0.23 -10.74
CA ASN A 97 5.25 -0.56 -11.55
C ASN A 97 6.40 -1.10 -10.67
N ARG A 98 6.99 -2.26 -11.01
CA ARG A 98 8.10 -2.87 -10.23
C ARG A 98 9.48 -2.70 -10.88
N SER A 99 9.57 -1.99 -12.00
CA SER A 99 10.79 -1.79 -12.77
C SER A 99 11.70 -0.77 -12.09
N LEU A 100 12.81 -1.24 -11.53
CA LEU A 100 13.86 -0.35 -11.04
C LEU A 100 14.40 0.57 -12.14
N PRO A 101 14.62 0.11 -13.40
CA PRO A 101 15.01 1.01 -14.50
C PRO A 101 14.07 2.20 -14.72
N VAL A 102 12.76 2.02 -14.55
CA VAL A 102 11.81 3.15 -14.63
C VAL A 102 12.08 4.15 -13.50
N LEU A 103 12.30 3.66 -12.27
CA LEU A 103 12.62 4.53 -11.13
C LEU A 103 13.95 5.27 -11.33
N GLU A 104 14.97 4.61 -11.89
CA GLU A 104 16.27 5.24 -12.22
C GLU A 104 16.07 6.42 -13.18
N VAL A 105 15.29 6.24 -14.25
CA VAL A 105 14.97 7.32 -15.19
C VAL A 105 14.21 8.45 -14.48
N LEU A 106 13.20 8.13 -13.69
CA LEU A 106 12.42 9.14 -12.96
C LEU A 106 13.29 9.96 -11.98
N LEU A 107 14.17 9.30 -11.22
CA LEU A 107 15.09 9.99 -10.30
C LEU A 107 16.08 10.89 -11.04
N ALA A 108 16.62 10.43 -12.18
CA ALA A 108 17.51 11.24 -13.01
C ALA A 108 16.83 12.53 -13.52
N HIS A 109 15.50 12.51 -13.63
CA HIS A 109 14.67 13.66 -14.02
C HIS A 109 13.95 14.35 -12.85
N GLY A 110 14.48 14.20 -11.62
CA GLY A 110 14.06 14.99 -10.46
C GLY A 110 12.73 14.55 -9.84
N TRP A 111 12.27 13.32 -10.10
CA TRP A 111 11.14 12.77 -9.34
C TRP A 111 11.50 12.63 -7.85
N ASP A 112 10.61 13.10 -6.98
CA ASP A 112 10.82 13.04 -5.53
C ASP A 112 10.45 11.65 -4.98
N ILE A 113 11.48 10.89 -4.59
CA ILE A 113 11.34 9.56 -3.98
C ILE A 113 10.56 9.57 -2.65
N ASN A 114 10.51 10.71 -1.99
CA ASN A 114 9.82 10.92 -0.72
C ASN A 114 8.49 11.66 -0.86
N ALA A 115 8.03 11.87 -2.10
CA ALA A 115 6.71 12.41 -2.37
C ALA A 115 5.65 11.61 -1.60
N ARG A 116 4.56 12.28 -1.25
CA ARG A 116 3.42 11.68 -0.56
C ARG A 116 2.19 11.70 -1.46
N ASP A 117 1.39 10.65 -1.34
CA ASP A 117 0.10 10.58 -1.98
C ASP A 117 -0.85 11.57 -1.29
N GLU A 118 -1.60 12.35 -2.06
CA GLU A 118 -2.49 13.38 -1.52
C GLU A 118 -3.65 12.78 -0.70
N GLU A 119 -4.06 11.54 -1.00
CA GLU A 119 -5.23 10.92 -0.38
C GLU A 119 -4.90 10.33 0.99
N ASP A 120 -3.79 9.57 1.09
CA ASP A 120 -3.45 8.81 2.30
C ASP A 120 -2.07 9.14 2.91
N GLY A 121 -1.34 10.09 2.31
CA GLY A 121 -0.04 10.54 2.79
C GLY A 121 1.09 9.51 2.66
N LYS A 122 0.84 8.35 2.02
CA LYS A 122 1.84 7.30 1.83
C LYS A 122 2.85 7.67 0.76
N ARG A 123 4.07 7.21 0.96
CA ARG A 123 5.20 7.32 0.05
C ARG A 123 5.39 5.99 -0.66
N LEU A 124 6.21 5.96 -1.70
CA LEU A 124 6.47 4.73 -2.45
C LEU A 124 6.97 3.57 -1.57
N ILE A 125 7.84 3.87 -0.59
CA ILE A 125 8.40 2.86 0.33
C ILE A 125 7.33 2.22 1.24
N ASP A 126 6.24 2.92 1.54
CA ASP A 126 5.16 2.40 2.38
C ASP A 126 4.39 1.27 1.67
N TRP A 127 4.53 1.13 0.35
CA TRP A 127 3.96 0.04 -0.46
C TRP A 127 4.96 -1.06 -0.80
N SER A 128 6.26 -0.89 -0.48
CA SER A 128 7.32 -1.76 -0.99
C SER A 128 7.70 -2.89 -0.04
N CYS A 129 7.20 -2.95 1.19
CA CYS A 129 7.63 -3.92 2.23
C CYS A 129 7.52 -5.40 1.82
N THR A 130 6.74 -5.74 0.80
CA THR A 130 6.63 -7.11 0.24
C THR A 130 7.70 -7.44 -0.80
N ASP A 131 8.42 -6.43 -1.29
CA ASP A 131 9.47 -6.51 -2.29
C ASP A 131 10.79 -6.05 -1.68
N GLU A 132 11.59 -7.02 -1.25
CA GLU A 132 12.83 -6.76 -0.55
C GLU A 132 13.88 -6.08 -1.43
N VAL A 133 13.96 -6.46 -2.70
CA VAL A 133 14.89 -5.88 -3.66
C VAL A 133 14.54 -4.40 -3.87
N ARG A 134 13.27 -4.11 -4.14
CA ARG A 134 12.80 -2.74 -4.34
C ARG A 134 12.96 -1.88 -3.08
N THR A 135 12.61 -2.39 -1.91
CA THR A 135 12.73 -1.63 -0.65
C THR A 135 14.17 -1.25 -0.36
N ARG A 136 15.10 -2.20 -0.51
CA ARG A 136 16.54 -1.93 -0.35
C ARG A 136 17.05 -0.91 -1.35
N TRP A 137 16.60 -1.00 -2.60
CA TRP A 137 16.93 -0.02 -3.64
C TRP A 137 16.41 1.37 -3.27
N LEU A 138 15.15 1.49 -2.80
CA LEU A 138 14.56 2.76 -2.40
C LEU A 138 15.36 3.41 -1.27
N VAL A 139 15.68 2.65 -0.21
CA VAL A 139 16.49 3.16 0.91
C VAL A 139 17.87 3.62 0.43
N LYS A 140 18.54 2.84 -0.44
CA LYS A 140 19.85 3.20 -1.00
C LYS A 140 19.80 4.52 -1.80
N HIS A 141 18.67 4.84 -2.41
CA HIS A 141 18.47 6.07 -3.20
C HIS A 141 17.80 7.20 -2.40
N GLY A 142 17.81 7.13 -1.06
CA GLY A 142 17.38 8.24 -0.21
C GLY A 142 15.90 8.25 0.18
N ALA A 143 15.18 7.13 -0.01
CA ALA A 143 13.86 6.98 0.58
C ALA A 143 13.96 6.97 2.12
N ARG A 144 13.21 7.87 2.76
CA ARG A 144 13.15 8.00 4.22
C ARG A 144 12.38 6.85 4.83
N VAL A 145 12.89 6.26 5.91
CA VAL A 145 12.20 5.19 6.64
C VAL A 145 11.48 5.66 7.91
N ASP A 146 11.77 6.87 8.37
CA ASP A 146 11.29 7.45 9.63
C ASP A 146 9.83 7.96 9.58
N GLY A 147 9.19 7.91 8.41
CA GLY A 147 7.82 8.40 8.21
C GLY A 147 7.71 9.92 8.07
N GLY A 148 8.80 10.68 8.27
CA GLY A 148 8.85 12.13 8.26
C GLY A 148 8.08 12.85 9.39
N GLU A 149 8.32 14.16 9.52
CA GLU A 149 7.51 15.06 10.33
C GLU A 149 6.30 15.48 9.51
N PHE A 150 5.20 14.73 9.59
CA PHE A 150 3.93 15.18 9.04
C PHE A 150 2.88 15.17 10.15
N GLU A 151 2.56 16.36 10.63
CA GLU A 151 1.45 16.56 11.56
C GLU A 151 0.16 16.49 10.76
N PHE A 152 -0.44 15.29 10.74
CA PHE A 152 -1.82 15.17 10.28
C PHE A 152 -2.71 15.85 11.32
N GLU A 153 -3.16 17.08 11.04
CA GLU A 153 -4.22 17.74 11.80
C GLU A 153 -5.52 16.96 11.55
N GLY A 154 -5.89 16.09 12.49
CA GLY A 154 -7.22 15.47 12.55
C GLY A 154 -7.27 13.98 12.22
N LEU A 155 -7.55 13.19 13.27
CA LEU A 155 -8.39 11.97 13.37
C LEU A 155 -8.40 10.85 12.28
N LYS A 156 -7.69 10.95 11.15
CA LYS A 156 -7.53 9.88 10.14
C LYS A 156 -6.11 9.31 10.21
N PRO A 157 -5.90 8.02 9.86
CA PRO A 157 -4.65 7.36 10.20
C PRO A 157 -3.51 8.02 9.42
N ARG A 158 -2.53 8.54 10.16
CA ARG A 158 -1.18 8.71 9.63
C ARG A 158 -0.79 7.40 8.93
N PRO A 159 -0.09 7.43 7.79
CA PRO A 159 0.47 6.21 7.26
C PRO A 159 1.21 5.52 8.41
N PRO A 160 0.88 4.26 8.70
CA PRO A 160 1.43 3.59 9.87
C PRO A 160 2.96 3.61 9.72
N PRO A 161 3.71 3.78 10.83
CA PRO A 161 5.17 3.70 10.79
C PRO A 161 5.61 2.51 9.94
N LEU A 162 6.67 2.67 9.15
CA LEU A 162 7.04 1.69 8.13
C LEU A 162 7.20 0.26 8.71
N LEU A 163 7.65 0.15 9.96
CA LEU A 163 7.75 -1.13 10.67
C LEU A 163 6.39 -1.77 10.99
N GLU A 164 5.31 -1.02 11.21
CA GLU A 164 3.95 -1.58 11.33
C GLU A 164 3.51 -2.23 10.00
N THR A 165 3.80 -1.57 8.88
CA THR A 165 3.54 -2.17 7.56
C THR A 165 4.41 -3.40 7.32
N CYS A 166 5.71 -3.32 7.62
CA CYS A 166 6.63 -4.44 7.47
C CYS A 166 6.25 -5.62 8.38
N ALA A 167 5.79 -5.36 9.61
CA ALA A 167 5.30 -6.38 10.54
C ALA A 167 4.10 -7.15 9.99
N ARG A 168 3.25 -6.47 9.20
CA ARG A 168 2.05 -7.05 8.60
C ARG A 168 2.33 -7.90 7.35
N VAL A 169 3.26 -7.47 6.48
CA VAL A 169 3.40 -8.05 5.13
C VAL A 169 4.83 -8.39 4.72
N GLY A 170 5.84 -7.98 5.49
CA GLY A 170 7.25 -8.14 5.17
C GLY A 170 7.85 -9.46 5.63
N SER A 171 9.19 -9.55 5.57
CA SER A 171 9.99 -10.62 6.16
C SER A 171 10.73 -10.09 7.39
N LEU A 172 11.16 -10.99 8.28
CA LEU A 172 11.99 -10.60 9.43
C LEU A 172 13.30 -9.92 8.97
N SER A 173 13.92 -10.41 7.89
CA SER A 173 15.11 -9.80 7.27
C SER A 173 14.84 -8.34 6.88
N MET A 174 13.71 -8.06 6.24
CA MET A 174 13.31 -6.70 5.86
C MET A 174 13.03 -5.85 7.08
N PHE A 175 12.35 -6.40 8.09
CA PHE A 175 12.04 -5.69 9.33
C PHE A 175 13.31 -5.22 10.04
N ILE A 176 14.25 -6.13 10.28
CA ILE A 176 15.55 -5.84 10.90
C ILE A 176 16.34 -4.85 10.05
N PHE A 177 16.32 -5.01 8.72
CA PHE A 177 16.97 -4.06 7.83
C PHE A 177 16.39 -2.66 8.01
N LEU A 178 15.07 -2.48 7.88
CA LEU A 178 14.42 -1.17 8.04
C LEU A 178 14.67 -0.56 9.42
N GLN A 179 14.60 -1.37 10.48
CA GLN A 179 14.92 -0.93 11.84
C GLN A 179 16.37 -0.43 11.94
N SER A 180 17.33 -1.14 11.35
CA SER A 180 18.74 -0.71 11.32
C SER A 180 18.99 0.56 10.49
N GLN A 181 18.05 0.93 9.62
CA GLN A 181 18.06 2.19 8.87
C GLN A 181 17.33 3.33 9.61
N GLY A 182 16.86 3.09 10.84
CA GLY A 182 16.19 4.09 11.67
C GLY A 182 14.66 4.13 11.53
N ALA A 183 14.04 3.10 10.93
CA ALA A 183 12.58 2.99 10.92
C ALA A 183 12.07 2.84 12.36
N LYS A 184 11.06 3.62 12.72
CA LYS A 184 10.52 3.65 14.09
C LYS A 184 9.50 2.52 14.29
N LEU A 185 9.53 1.91 15.47
CA LEU A 185 8.47 1.03 15.94
C LEU A 185 7.21 1.89 16.19
N GLY A 186 6.09 1.47 15.62
CA GLY A 186 4.80 2.06 15.92
C GLY A 186 4.10 1.33 17.07
N GLY A 187 3.16 2.01 17.72
CA GLY A 187 2.39 1.45 18.85
C GLY A 187 1.54 0.23 18.47
N ARG A 188 1.30 0.00 17.17
CA ARG A 188 0.52 -1.15 16.66
C ARG A 188 1.36 -2.18 15.92
N THR A 189 2.68 -2.14 16.07
CA THR A 189 3.58 -3.05 15.34
C THR A 189 3.25 -4.51 15.66
N LEU A 190 3.09 -4.84 16.94
CA LEU A 190 2.72 -6.18 17.39
C LEU A 190 1.28 -6.55 17.00
N HIS A 191 0.34 -5.60 17.07
CA HIS A 191 -1.05 -5.81 16.67
C HIS A 191 -1.19 -6.18 15.20
N HIS A 192 -0.48 -5.47 14.33
CA HIS A 192 -0.47 -5.76 12.90
C HIS A 192 0.19 -7.10 12.56
N ALA A 193 1.28 -7.46 13.26
CA ALA A 193 1.86 -8.81 13.14
C ALA A 193 0.88 -9.89 13.62
N ALA A 194 0.19 -9.67 14.74
CA ALA A 194 -0.76 -10.63 15.31
C ALA A 194 -1.96 -10.85 14.40
N SER A 195 -2.56 -9.78 13.87
CA SER A 195 -3.64 -9.87 12.87
C SER A 195 -3.17 -10.56 11.59
N ALA A 196 -2.00 -10.20 11.05
CA ALA A 196 -1.47 -10.84 9.85
C ALA A 196 -1.21 -12.34 10.06
N GLY A 197 -0.58 -12.70 11.18
CA GLY A 197 -0.34 -14.09 11.58
C GLY A 197 -1.64 -14.86 11.69
N ALA A 198 -2.63 -14.29 12.37
CA ALA A 198 -3.92 -14.91 12.57
C ALA A 198 -4.71 -15.06 11.26
N PHE A 199 -4.59 -14.10 10.33
CA PHE A 199 -5.19 -14.16 9.00
C PHE A 199 -4.61 -15.32 8.15
N VAL A 200 -3.28 -15.49 8.15
CA VAL A 200 -2.61 -16.57 7.40
C VAL A 200 -2.61 -17.92 8.12
N GLY A 201 -3.11 -17.96 9.36
CA GLY A 201 -3.13 -19.17 10.19
C GLY A 201 -1.74 -19.58 10.66
N ALA A 202 -0.93 -18.61 11.08
CA ALA A 202 0.33 -18.83 11.76
C ALA A 202 0.15 -19.50 13.12
N ASP A 203 1.14 -20.28 13.51
CA ASP A 203 1.24 -20.88 14.83
C ASP A 203 2.68 -20.74 15.33
N PRO A 204 3.05 -19.56 15.87
CA PRO A 204 4.43 -19.29 16.28
C PRO A 204 4.93 -20.20 17.42
N GLY A 205 4.01 -20.90 18.11
CA GLY A 205 4.35 -21.88 19.15
C GLY A 205 4.62 -23.28 18.60
N ASN A 206 4.31 -23.55 17.32
CA ASN A 206 4.56 -24.84 16.70
C ASN A 206 5.91 -24.87 15.98
N PHE A 207 6.96 -25.33 16.67
CA PHE A 207 8.31 -25.48 16.13
C PHE A 207 8.42 -26.51 14.99
N PHE A 208 7.42 -27.39 14.84
CA PHE A 208 7.37 -28.39 13.78
C PHE A 208 6.16 -28.12 12.88
N PRO A 209 6.28 -27.16 11.93
CA PRO A 209 5.22 -26.95 10.96
C PRO A 209 5.08 -28.23 10.14
N ASN A 210 3.93 -28.89 10.25
CA ASN A 210 3.58 -29.94 9.31
C ASN A 210 3.53 -29.28 7.93
N ARG A 211 4.56 -29.48 7.11
CA ARG A 211 4.52 -29.14 5.69
C ARG A 211 3.49 -30.08 5.08
N ALA A 212 2.23 -29.66 5.06
CA ALA A 212 1.24 -30.36 4.29
C ALA A 212 1.81 -30.44 2.86
N ILE A 213 1.87 -31.65 2.31
CA ILE A 213 2.55 -31.96 1.03
C ILE A 213 1.93 -31.16 -0.16
N MET A 214 0.88 -30.38 0.10
CA MET A 214 0.11 -29.59 -0.86
C MET A 214 0.04 -28.08 -0.54
N GLU A 215 0.77 -27.57 0.46
CA GLU A 215 0.68 -26.14 0.77
C GLU A 215 1.47 -25.29 -0.24
N ASP A 216 0.80 -24.26 -0.79
CA ASP A 216 1.40 -23.29 -1.69
C ASP A 216 2.64 -22.65 -1.03
N GLU A 217 3.78 -22.68 -1.73
CA GLU A 217 5.06 -22.17 -1.23
C GLU A 217 4.98 -20.71 -0.76
N LYS A 218 4.16 -19.89 -1.44
CA LYS A 218 3.94 -18.49 -1.07
C LYS A 218 3.20 -18.36 0.24
N VAL A 219 2.21 -19.22 0.49
CA VAL A 219 1.45 -19.25 1.75
C VAL A 219 2.35 -19.70 2.89
N PHE A 220 3.14 -20.76 2.68
CA PHE A 220 4.11 -21.23 3.65
C PHE A 220 5.14 -20.15 4.00
N LYS A 221 5.69 -19.46 2.99
CA LYS A 221 6.66 -18.37 3.20
C LYS A 221 6.03 -17.19 3.95
N ALA A 222 4.81 -16.80 3.60
CA ALA A 222 4.10 -15.73 4.31
C ALA A 222 3.86 -16.07 5.78
N ARG A 223 3.43 -17.31 6.07
CA ARG A 223 3.27 -17.81 7.44
C ARG A 223 4.58 -17.76 8.22
N LYS A 224 5.65 -18.32 7.65
CA LYS A 224 6.96 -18.33 8.30
C LYS A 224 7.47 -16.92 8.61
N ASN A 225 7.36 -16.00 7.64
CA ASN A 225 7.80 -14.62 7.81
C ASN A 225 7.11 -13.94 9.00
N VAL A 226 5.78 -14.10 9.16
CA VAL A 226 5.06 -13.46 10.26
C VAL A 226 5.27 -14.16 11.60
N GLU A 227 5.49 -15.49 11.61
CA GLU A 227 5.91 -16.22 12.82
C GLU A 227 7.28 -15.75 13.31
N ASP A 228 8.25 -15.58 12.40
CA ASP A 228 9.57 -15.05 12.69
C ASP A 228 9.48 -13.62 13.26
N ILE A 229 8.65 -12.76 12.66
CA ILE A 229 8.39 -11.40 13.15
C ILE A 229 7.74 -11.42 14.53
N LEU A 230 6.69 -12.22 14.74
CA LEU A 230 5.99 -12.31 16.03
C LEU A 230 6.95 -12.71 17.16
N ARG A 231 7.77 -13.75 16.93
CA ARG A 231 8.81 -14.16 17.88
C ARG A 231 9.82 -13.04 18.11
N TYR A 232 10.31 -12.38 17.07
CA TYR A 232 11.25 -11.28 17.24
C TYR A 232 10.67 -10.11 18.06
N LEU A 233 9.42 -9.72 17.79
CA LEU A 233 8.76 -8.61 18.50
C LEU A 233 8.55 -8.91 19.99
N VAL A 234 8.20 -10.15 20.35
CA VAL A 234 7.90 -10.52 21.75
C VAL A 234 9.14 -11.01 22.50
N ASP A 235 9.94 -11.87 21.88
CA ASP A 235 11.03 -12.57 22.57
C ASP A 235 12.33 -11.76 22.56
N GLU A 236 12.59 -10.97 21.52
CA GLU A 236 13.85 -10.22 21.38
C GLU A 236 13.67 -8.72 21.67
N LEU A 237 12.55 -8.12 21.24
CA LEU A 237 12.26 -6.71 21.51
C LEU A 237 11.46 -6.48 22.79
N ASP A 238 10.99 -7.54 23.46
CA ASP A 238 10.22 -7.48 24.70
C ASP A 238 9.04 -6.50 24.64
N LEU A 239 8.32 -6.48 23.50
CA LEU A 239 7.15 -5.63 23.36
C LEU A 239 6.02 -6.11 24.29
N ASP A 240 5.37 -5.16 24.95
CA ASP A 240 4.24 -5.44 25.84
C ASP A 240 3.10 -6.17 25.10
N ILE A 241 2.92 -7.43 25.46
CA ILE A 241 1.92 -8.35 24.91
C ILE A 241 0.48 -7.85 25.13
N ASN A 242 0.28 -6.96 26.11
CA ASN A 242 -1.00 -6.41 26.55
C ASN A 242 -1.19 -4.94 26.13
N ALA A 243 -0.27 -4.39 25.33
CA ALA A 243 -0.34 -3.00 24.89
C ALA A 243 -1.66 -2.70 24.17
N ILE A 244 -2.32 -1.62 24.57
CA ILE A 244 -3.51 -1.10 23.87
C ILE A 244 -3.07 -0.28 22.64
N ASP A 245 -3.78 -0.45 21.53
CA ASP A 245 -3.53 0.20 20.25
C ASP A 245 -3.84 1.70 20.19
N THR A 246 -4.73 2.21 21.05
CA THR A 246 -5.09 3.63 21.19
C THR A 246 -5.53 3.96 22.61
N ASP A 247 -5.11 5.10 23.13
CA ASP A 247 -5.57 5.68 24.40
C ASP A 247 -6.89 6.48 24.26
N VAL A 248 -7.30 6.74 23.02
CA VAL A 248 -8.56 7.43 22.71
C VAL A 248 -9.57 6.43 22.14
N PRO A 249 -10.86 6.48 22.55
CA PRO A 249 -11.97 5.84 21.86
C PRO A 249 -11.92 6.07 20.34
N ARG A 250 -11.78 4.98 19.58
CA ARG A 250 -11.79 5.02 18.11
C ARG A 250 -12.67 3.89 17.60
N GLY A 251 -13.25 4.07 16.42
CA GLY A 251 -14.16 3.09 15.79
C GLY A 251 -13.51 1.74 15.50
N LEU A 252 -14.20 0.89 14.74
CA LEU A 252 -13.94 -0.55 14.55
C LEU A 252 -12.55 -0.96 14.00
N GLU A 253 -11.67 -0.01 13.68
CA GLU A 253 -10.29 -0.24 13.23
C GLU A 253 -9.31 -0.53 14.38
N PHE A 254 -9.71 -0.19 15.61
CA PHE A 254 -8.91 -0.35 16.83
C PHE A 254 -9.52 -1.47 17.67
N CYS A 255 -8.81 -2.59 17.77
CA CYS A 255 -9.29 -3.79 18.44
C CYS A 255 -8.77 -3.92 19.89
N GLY A 256 -7.94 -2.99 20.38
CA GLY A 256 -7.35 -3.05 21.72
C GLY A 256 -5.99 -3.73 21.70
N THR A 257 -5.87 -4.92 22.30
CA THR A 257 -4.57 -5.62 22.42
C THR A 257 -4.23 -6.44 21.17
N PRO A 258 -2.97 -6.88 20.98
CA PRO A 258 -2.61 -7.84 19.93
C PRO A 258 -3.45 -9.12 19.96
N LEU A 259 -3.85 -9.57 21.16
CA LEU A 259 -4.71 -10.74 21.35
C LEU A 259 -6.11 -10.52 20.76
N ASN A 260 -6.69 -9.32 20.92
CA ASN A 260 -7.98 -8.98 20.31
C ASN A 260 -7.89 -8.94 18.78
N TYR A 261 -6.80 -8.40 18.23
CA TYR A 261 -6.53 -8.42 16.78
C TYR A 261 -6.45 -9.85 16.22
N ALA A 262 -5.76 -10.74 16.93
CA ALA A 262 -5.69 -12.15 16.53
C ALA A 262 -7.04 -12.86 16.67
N ALA A 263 -7.82 -12.55 17.71
CA ALA A 263 -9.09 -13.22 18.01
C ALA A 263 -10.21 -12.91 17.00
N LYS A 264 -10.13 -11.75 16.34
CA LYS A 264 -11.02 -11.33 15.25
C LYS A 264 -10.90 -12.21 13.99
N GLU A 265 -9.77 -12.91 13.81
CA GLU A 265 -9.46 -13.66 12.60
C GLU A 265 -9.85 -15.14 12.70
N LYS A 266 -10.51 -15.66 11.65
CA LYS A 266 -11.04 -17.05 11.63
C LYS A 266 -9.97 -18.13 11.80
N ARG A 267 -8.73 -17.85 11.42
CA ARG A 267 -7.58 -18.76 11.51
C ARG A 267 -6.64 -18.41 12.67
N GLY A 268 -7.06 -17.55 13.58
CA GLY A 268 -6.23 -16.99 14.64
C GLY A 268 -5.90 -17.91 15.81
N SER A 269 -6.40 -19.14 15.86
CA SER A 269 -6.25 -20.01 17.04
C SER A 269 -4.80 -20.27 17.44
N GLY A 270 -3.89 -20.42 16.47
CA GLY A 270 -2.46 -20.63 16.72
C GLY A 270 -1.80 -19.41 17.37
N VAL A 271 -1.98 -18.24 16.76
CA VAL A 271 -1.49 -16.96 17.31
C VAL A 271 -2.12 -16.65 18.67
N VAL A 272 -3.44 -16.83 18.84
CA VAL A 272 -4.13 -16.62 20.13
C VAL A 272 -3.56 -17.51 21.22
N LYS A 273 -3.40 -18.82 20.95
CA LYS A 273 -2.80 -19.75 21.91
C LYS A 273 -1.37 -19.33 22.28
N TRP A 274 -0.59 -18.91 21.29
CA TRP A 274 0.78 -18.46 21.51
C TRP A 274 0.85 -17.17 22.35
N LEU A 275 0.05 -16.15 22.03
CA LEU A 275 -0.03 -14.90 22.79
C LEU A 275 -0.46 -15.13 24.25
N LEU A 276 -1.45 -15.99 24.48
CA LEU A 276 -1.86 -16.42 25.83
C LEU A 276 -0.70 -17.09 26.58
N GLY A 277 0.02 -18.00 25.91
CA GLY A 277 1.23 -18.64 26.44
C GLY A 277 2.37 -17.67 26.78
N LYS A 278 2.35 -16.46 26.22
CA LYS A 278 3.29 -15.36 26.49
C LYS A 278 2.76 -14.37 27.55
N GLY A 279 1.64 -14.65 28.20
CA GLY A 279 1.04 -13.80 29.24
C GLY A 279 0.03 -12.77 28.72
N GLY A 280 -0.48 -12.94 27.49
CA GLY A 280 -1.59 -12.15 26.96
C GLY A 280 -2.84 -12.31 27.82
N ASN A 281 -3.45 -11.20 28.24
CA ASN A 281 -4.63 -11.19 29.09
C ASN A 281 -5.92 -11.12 28.23
N PRO A 282 -6.73 -12.19 28.17
CA PRO A 282 -7.92 -12.23 27.32
C PRO A 282 -9.09 -11.37 27.84
N SER A 283 -8.99 -10.80 29.04
CA SER A 283 -10.02 -9.94 29.64
C SER A 283 -9.82 -8.46 29.36
N ILE A 284 -8.70 -8.07 28.74
CA ILE A 284 -8.48 -6.67 28.35
C ILE A 284 -9.45 -6.32 27.21
N ARG A 285 -10.17 -5.22 27.40
CA ARG A 285 -11.16 -4.69 26.46
C ARG A 285 -10.59 -3.56 25.64
N SER A 286 -11.01 -3.47 24.38
CA SER A 286 -10.77 -2.26 23.57
C SER A 286 -11.49 -1.04 24.14
N LEU A 287 -11.12 0.15 23.67
CA LEU A 287 -11.89 1.36 23.94
C LEU A 287 -13.04 1.45 22.92
N GLY A 288 -14.29 1.47 23.40
CA GLY A 288 -15.47 1.65 22.56
C GLY A 288 -15.75 3.12 22.27
N GLU A 289 -16.52 3.41 21.22
CA GLU A 289 -16.98 4.78 20.92
C GLU A 289 -17.79 5.37 22.08
N GLY A 290 -17.68 6.67 22.31
CA GLY A 290 -18.43 7.36 23.37
C GLY A 290 -17.97 7.07 24.80
N GLY A 291 -16.83 6.40 25.00
CA GLY A 291 -16.30 6.09 26.33
C GLY A 291 -16.87 4.81 26.96
N GLU A 292 -17.61 4.00 26.18
CA GLU A 292 -18.04 2.66 26.60
C GLU A 292 -16.90 1.65 26.55
N ALA A 293 -16.96 0.62 27.40
CA ALA A 293 -16.00 -0.47 27.37
C ALA A 293 -16.20 -1.30 26.09
N GLY A 294 -15.16 -1.39 25.27
CA GLY A 294 -15.17 -2.19 24.04
C GLY A 294 -15.18 -3.69 24.30
N MET A 295 -14.92 -4.45 23.24
CA MET A 295 -14.93 -5.91 23.28
C MET A 295 -13.58 -6.44 23.78
N ASP A 296 -13.63 -7.54 24.54
CA ASP A 296 -12.44 -8.34 24.84
C ASP A 296 -12.19 -9.36 23.70
N ALA A 297 -11.13 -10.18 23.83
CA ALA A 297 -10.79 -11.17 22.81
C ALA A 297 -11.95 -12.14 22.51
N LYS A 298 -12.73 -12.52 23.54
CA LYS A 298 -13.89 -13.41 23.36
C LYS A 298 -15.01 -12.70 22.62
N GLY A 299 -15.33 -11.46 22.97
CA GLY A 299 -16.34 -10.65 22.30
C GLY A 299 -16.06 -10.48 20.81
N TYR A 300 -14.80 -10.20 20.44
CA TYR A 300 -14.41 -10.13 19.01
C TYR A 300 -14.57 -11.48 18.30
N ALA A 301 -14.16 -12.58 18.93
CA ALA A 301 -14.30 -13.91 18.35
C ALA A 301 -15.77 -14.33 18.18
N GLU A 302 -16.67 -13.95 19.11
CA GLU A 302 -18.11 -14.19 19.00
C GLU A 302 -18.72 -13.36 17.87
N TRP A 303 -18.43 -12.06 17.83
CA TRP A 303 -18.94 -11.14 16.82
C TRP A 303 -18.54 -11.57 15.40
N MET A 304 -17.31 -12.05 15.23
CA MET A 304 -16.78 -12.50 13.93
C MET A 304 -17.09 -13.98 13.60
N GLY A 305 -17.69 -14.73 14.53
CA GLY A 305 -17.98 -16.16 14.35
C GLY A 305 -16.73 -17.05 14.28
N CYS A 306 -15.68 -16.74 15.04
CA CYS A 306 -14.40 -17.46 15.05
C CYS A 306 -14.43 -18.64 16.02
N THR A 307 -15.12 -19.72 15.66
CA THR A 307 -15.38 -20.89 16.53
C THR A 307 -14.13 -21.52 17.14
N ARG A 308 -13.08 -21.76 16.34
CA ARG A 308 -11.81 -22.35 16.83
C ARG A 308 -11.06 -21.43 17.81
N VAL A 309 -11.18 -20.12 17.62
CA VAL A 309 -10.62 -19.13 18.55
C VAL A 309 -11.40 -19.17 19.87
N LEU A 310 -12.73 -19.24 19.81
CA LEU A 310 -13.59 -19.35 21.00
C LEU A 310 -13.28 -20.61 21.82
N GLU A 311 -13.09 -21.74 21.16
CA GLU A 311 -12.65 -22.98 21.81
C GLU A 311 -11.31 -22.78 22.53
N THR A 312 -10.35 -22.14 21.88
CA THR A 312 -9.03 -21.84 22.45
C THR A 312 -9.14 -20.96 23.70
N LEU A 313 -9.90 -19.87 23.63
CA LEU A 313 -10.12 -18.94 24.75
C LEU A 313 -10.86 -19.60 25.92
N ASN A 314 -11.86 -20.43 25.63
CA ASN A 314 -12.62 -21.14 26.66
C ASN A 314 -11.80 -22.23 27.36
N LEU A 315 -10.89 -22.90 26.64
CA LEU A 315 -9.96 -23.86 27.24
C LEU A 315 -8.95 -23.17 28.16
N TRP A 316 -8.42 -22.02 27.75
CA TRP A 316 -7.47 -21.25 28.57
C TRP A 316 -8.05 -20.84 29.92
N LYS A 317 -9.28 -20.32 29.94
CA LYS A 317 -10.01 -19.93 31.17
C LYS A 317 -10.22 -21.06 32.19
N ARG A 318 -10.02 -22.32 31.81
CA ARG A 318 -10.15 -23.47 32.73
C ARG A 318 -8.83 -23.85 33.39
N VAL A 319 -7.72 -23.28 32.91
CA VAL A 319 -6.35 -23.59 33.35
C VAL A 319 -5.79 -22.50 34.27
N GLU A 320 -6.32 -21.27 34.18
CA GLU A 320 -6.13 -20.18 35.17
C GLU A 320 -7.01 -20.38 36.42
#